data_AF-A0A822F2Y8-F1
#
_entry.id   AF-A0A822F2Y8-F1
#
_cell.length_a   1.000
_cell.length_b   1.000
_cell.length_c   1.000
_cell.angle_alpha   90.00
_cell.angle_beta   90.00
_cell.angle_gamma   90.00
#
_symmetry.space_group_name_H-M   'P 1'
#
loop_
_entity.id
_entity.type
_entity.pdbx_description
1 polymer ?
#
loop_
_entity_poly.entity_id
_entity_poly.type
_entity_poly.pdbx_seq_one_letter_code
_entity_poly.pdbx_strand_id
1 'polypeptide(L)' 'KLAAAGLAVLINRIGRSNITVGVDGSLYRYHPRFKHNMERCMETLVNKSIQVRYYGFCF' A
#
# COMPACT_ATOMS: atom_id res chain seq x y z
N LYS A 1 3.28 -5.61 -8.64
CA LYS A 1 4.44 -4.68 -8.82
C LYS A 1 4.02 -3.33 -9.38
N LEU A 2 3.30 -3.25 -10.50
CA LEU A 2 2.87 -1.96 -11.09
C LEU A 2 1.92 -1.15 -10.18
N ALA A 3 0.88 -1.78 -9.63
CA ALA A 3 -0.04 -1.10 -8.70
C ALA A 3 0.68 -0.55 -7.44
N ALA A 4 1.67 -1.30 -6.95
CA ALA A 4 2.50 -0.88 -5.83
C ALA A 4 3.29 0.40 -6.16
N ALA A 5 3.90 0.47 -7.35
CA ALA A 5 4.62 1.66 -7.78
C ALA A 5 3.72 2.90 -7.88
N GLY A 6 2.53 2.75 -8.48
CA GLY A 6 1.57 3.87 -8.59
C GLY A 6 1.14 4.41 -7.22
N LEU A 7 0.79 3.53 -6.29
CA LEU A 7 0.40 3.94 -4.94
C LEU A 7 1.59 4.49 -4.13
N ALA A 8 2.82 4.01 -4.34
CA ALA A 8 4.01 4.59 -3.71
C ALA A 8 4.27 6.03 -4.20
N VAL A 9 4.11 6.30 -5.50
CA VAL A 9 4.22 7.67 -6.04
C VAL A 9 3.16 8.59 -5.43
N LEU A 10 1.91 8.12 -5.30
CA LEU A 10 0.84 8.91 -4.68
C LEU A 10 1.15 9.23 -3.22
N ILE A 11 1.60 8.25 -2.44
CA ILE A 11 1.98 8.43 -1.02
C ILE A 11 3.12 9.45 -0.90
N ASN A 12 4.16 9.30 -1.73
CA ASN A 12 5.30 10.21 -1.74
C ASN A 12 4.89 11.63 -2.16
N ARG A 13 3.93 11.78 -3.09
CA ARG A 13 3.38 13.07 -3.50
C ARG A 13 2.57 13.76 -2.39
N ILE A 14 1.82 13.00 -1.59
CA ILE A 14 1.01 13.54 -0.49
C ILE A 14 1.90 14.14 0.61
N GLY A 15 3.08 13.57 0.86
CA GLY A 15 4.08 14.14 1.77
C GLY A 15 3.66 14.22 3.24
N ARG A 16 2.68 13.42 3.67
CA ARG A 16 2.26 13.32 5.08
C ARG A 16 3.04 12.24 5.80
N SER A 17 3.38 12.47 7.06
CA SER A 17 4.10 11.51 7.90
C SER A 17 3.27 10.26 8.23
N ASN A 18 1.94 10.39 8.35
CA ASN A 18 1.03 9.27 8.64
C ASN A 18 -0.06 9.20 7.57
N ILE A 19 -0.09 8.10 6.81
CA ILE A 19 -1.07 7.88 5.73
C ILE A 19 -1.76 6.53 5.96
N THR A 20 -3.08 6.55 5.83
CA THR A 20 -3.91 5.35 5.89
C THR A 20 -4.44 5.03 4.50
N VAL A 21 -4.17 3.82 4.00
CA VAL A 21 -4.62 3.33 2.70
C VAL A 21 -5.72 2.31 2.91
N GLY A 22 -6.93 2.65 2.48
CA GLY A 22 -8.03 1.70 2.36
C GLY A 22 -7.81 0.84 1.12
N VAL A 23 -7.72 -0.47 1.29
CA VAL A 23 -7.62 -1.44 0.20
C VAL A 23 -8.90 -2.24 0.16
N ASP A 24 -9.60 -2.16 -0.96
CA ASP A 24 -10.78 -2.99 -1.24
C ASP A 24 -10.53 -3.79 -2.52
N GLY A 25 -10.96 -5.05 -2.50
CA GLY A 25 -10.78 -5.97 -3.62
C GLY A 25 -10.60 -7.43 -3.19
N SER A 26 -11.31 -8.30 -3.90
CA SER A 26 -11.19 -9.75 -3.81
C SER A 26 -9.74 -10.24 -3.98
N LEU A 27 -8.94 -9.57 -4.81
CA LEU A 27 -7.53 -9.89 -4.98
C LEU A 27 -6.71 -9.71 -3.69
N TYR A 28 -6.96 -8.64 -2.94
CA TYR A 28 -6.26 -8.40 -1.67
C TYR A 28 -6.76 -9.31 -0.56
N ARG A 29 -8.05 -9.70 -0.60
CA ARG A 29 -8.70 -10.60 0.38
C ARG A 29 -8.34 -12.08 0.20
N TYR A 30 -8.46 -12.60 -1.03
CA TYR A 30 -8.34 -14.03 -1.30
C TYR A 30 -6.91 -14.50 -1.54
N HIS A 31 -5.97 -13.59 -1.79
CA HIS A 31 -4.60 -13.95 -2.15
C HIS A 31 -3.57 -13.37 -1.15
N PRO A 32 -3.22 -14.09 -0.07
CA PRO A 32 -2.27 -13.61 0.94
C PRO A 32 -0.87 -13.35 0.36
N ARG A 33 -0.47 -14.10 -0.68
CA ARG A 33 0.78 -13.88 -1.41
C ARG A 33 0.81 -12.53 -2.14
N PHE A 34 -0.33 -12.08 -2.66
CA PHE A 34 -0.42 -10.80 -3.34
C PHE A 34 -0.25 -9.64 -2.36
N LYS A 35 -0.94 -9.71 -1.21
CA LYS A 35 -0.80 -8.75 -0.11
C LYS A 35 0.66 -8.59 0.32
N HIS A 36 1.33 -9.70 0.65
CA HIS A 36 2.72 -9.68 1.10
C HIS A 36 3.67 -9.08 0.04
N ASN A 37 3.50 -9.46 -1.23
CA ASN A 37 4.33 -8.93 -2.30
C ASN A 37 4.10 -7.43 -2.55
N MET A 38 2.87 -6.95 -2.36
CA MET A 38 2.54 -5.54 -2.50
C MET A 38 3.15 -4.70 -1.38
N GLU A 39 3.01 -5.15 -0.13
CA GLU A 39 3.60 -4.51 1.06
C GLU A 39 5.12 -4.42 0.95
N ARG A 40 5.76 -5.52 0.55
CA ARG A 40 7.22 -5.57 0.33
C ARG A 40 7.68 -4.59 -0.75
N CYS A 41 6.95 -4.49 -1.87
CA CYS A 41 7.26 -3.49 -2.90
C CYS A 41 7.09 -2.06 -2.36
N MET A 42 6.09 -1.83 -1.50
CA MET A 42 5.86 -0.53 -0.89
C MET A 42 6.98 -0.11 0.04
N GLU A 43 7.46 -1.01 0.89
CA GLU A 43 8.60 -0.74 1.78
C GLU A 43 9.86 -0.32 1.01
N THR A 44 10.03 -0.80 -0.22
CA THR A 44 11.16 -0.43 -1.08
C THR A 44 10.97 0.89 -1.84
N LEU A 45 9.72 1.32 -2.07
CA LEU A 45 9.40 2.46 -2.95
C LEU A 45 8.93 3.71 -2.20
N VAL A 46 8.36 3.54 -1.01
CA VAL A 46 7.88 4.63 -0.15
C VAL A 46 9.05 5.19 0.66
N ASN A 47 9.03 6.51 0.88
CA ASN A 47 10.03 7.15 1.70
C ASN A 47 9.94 6.67 3.17
N LYS A 48 11.08 6.31 3.77
CA LYS A 48 11.14 5.71 5.13
C LYS A 48 10.62 6.62 6.24
N SER A 49 10.50 7.93 5.98
CA SER A 49 9.93 8.91 6.89
C SER A 49 8.40 8.86 6.99
N ILE A 50 7.72 8.12 6.10
CA ILE A 50 6.27 8.04 6.02
C ILE A 50 5.80 6.70 6.60
N GLN A 51 4.95 6.74 7.62
CA GLN A 51 4.25 5.58 8.15
C GLN A 51 2.98 5.33 7.35
N VAL A 52 2.90 4.16 6.71
CA VAL A 52 1.74 3.74 5.92
C VAL A 52 1.02 2.61 6.64
N ARG A 53 -0.30 2.76 6.82
CA ARG A 53 -1.17 1.74 7.42
C ARG A 53 -2.20 1.27 6.40
N TYR A 54 -2.30 -0.04 6.19
CA TYR A 54 -3.27 -0.63 5.26
C TYR A 54 -4.50 -1.13 6.04
N TYR A 55 -5.69 -0.69 5.64
CA TYR A 55 -6.95 -1.24 6.14
C TYR A 55 -7.68 -1.95 5.01
N GLY A 56 -8.00 -3.22 5.23
CA GLY A 56 -8.91 -3.95 4.37
C GLY A 56 -10.34 -3.54 4.71
N PHE A 57 -11.06 -2.98 3.75
CA PHE A 57 -12.51 -2.80 3.91
C PHE A 57 -13.23 -4.10 3.57
N CYS A 58 -14.24 -4.44 4.38
CA CYS A 58 -15.20 -5.50 4.09
C CYS A 58 -16.55 -4.79 3.98
N PHE A 59 -16.93 -4.40 2.77
CA PHE A 59 -18.34 -4.13 2.47
C PHE A 59 -19.08 -5.46 2.23
#